data_AF-A0A5C8M8W4-F1
#
_entry.id   AF-A0A5C8M8W4-F1
#
_cell.length_a   1.000
_cell.length_b   1.000
_cell.length_c   1.000
_cell.angle_alpha   90.00
_cell.angle_beta   90.00
_cell.angle_gamma   90.00
#
_symmetry.space_group_name_H-M   'P 1'
#
loop_
_entity.id
_entity.type
_entity.pdbx_description
1 polymer ?
#
loop_
_entity_poly.entity_id
_entity_poly.type
_entity_poly.pdbx_seq_one_letter_code
_entity_poly.pdbx_strand_id
1 'polypeptide(L)' 'MAQQILKKVNEAFKSFFGLVKLAKQGKYDHKAISIPKYLKKDGFHSLIIGQIRIDGNKFTIPYSRLFKK' A
#
# COMPACT_ATOMS: atom_id res chain seq x y z
N MET A 1 -5.59 11.91 -0.29
CA MET A 1 -4.37 11.13 -0.55
C MET A 1 -3.58 10.76 0.70
N ALA A 2 -3.27 11.70 1.60
CA ALA A 2 -2.49 11.42 2.82
C ALA A 2 -3.02 10.22 3.65
N GLN A 3 -4.33 10.09 3.83
CA GLN A 3 -4.93 8.95 4.54
C GLN A 3 -4.69 7.59 3.85
N GLN A 4 -4.70 7.53 2.52
CA GLN A 4 -4.41 6.28 1.79
C GLN A 4 -2.94 5.89 1.94
N ILE A 5 -2.04 6.88 1.89
CA ILE A 5 -0.61 6.68 2.14
C ILE A 5 -0.39 6.10 3.53
N LEU A 6 -1.01 6.68 4.56
CA LEU A 6 -0.88 6.18 5.94
C LEU A 6 -1.42 4.75 6.09
N LYS A 7 -2.54 4.41 5.43
CA LYS A 7 -3.06 3.04 5.40
C LYS A 7 -2.08 2.07 4.77
N LYS A 8 -1.45 2.43 3.64
CA LYS A 8 -0.49 1.57 2.94
C LYS A 8 0.79 1.36 3.75
N VAL A 9 1.27 2.41 4.41
CA VAL A 9 2.41 2.33 5.34
C VAL A 9 2.08 1.37 6.49
N ASN A 10 0.92 1.54 7.14
CA ASN A 10 0.50 0.67 8.23
C ASN A 10 0.41 -0.81 7.79
N GLU A 11 -0.15 -1.08 6.61
CA GLU A 11 -0.22 -2.42 6.03
C GLU A 11 1.18 -3.02 5.82
N ALA A 12 2.11 -2.26 5.23
CA ALA A 12 3.49 -2.72 5.01
C ALA A 12 4.22 -3.06 6.32
N PHE A 13 4.04 -2.24 7.36
CA PHE A 13 4.63 -2.51 8.68
C PHE A 13 4.01 -3.72 9.38
N LYS A 14 2.69 -3.94 9.25
CA LYS A 14 2.05 -5.16 9.75
C LYS A 14 2.66 -6.42 9.14
N SER A 15 2.85 -6.43 7.82
CA SER A 15 3.52 -7.55 7.13
C SER A 15 4.96 -7.73 7.60
N PHE A 16 5.72 -6.64 7.76
CA PHE A 16 7.09 -6.69 8.26
C PHE A 16 7.17 -7.30 9.67
N PHE A 17 6.34 -6.86 10.62
CA PHE A 17 6.33 -7.44 11.96
C PHE A 17 5.85 -8.90 11.96
N GLY A 18 4.94 -9.27 11.05
CA GLY A 18 4.56 -10.66 10.82
C GLY A 18 5.75 -11.53 10.40
N LEU A 19 6.56 -11.06 9.46
CA LEU A 19 7.79 -11.73 9.03
C LEU A 19 8.80 -11.84 10.19
N VAL A 20 8.99 -10.77 10.98
CA VAL A 20 9.86 -10.80 12.16
C VAL A 20 9.41 -11.85 13.17
N LYS A 21 8.09 -11.99 13.39
CA LYS A 21 7.53 -13.01 14.29
C LYS A 21 7.80 -14.42 13.77
N LEU A 22 7.65 -14.66 12.47
CA LEU A 22 7.90 -15.96 11.85
C LEU A 22 9.39 -16.32 11.80
N ALA A 23 10.27 -15.33 11.65
CA ALA A 23 11.71 -15.52 11.76
C ALA A 23 12.15 -15.91 13.17
N LYS A 24 11.56 -15.28 14.20
CA LYS A 24 11.77 -15.70 15.61
C LYS A 24 11.33 -17.15 15.88
N GLN A 25 10.41 -17.69 15.08
CA GLN A 25 9.98 -19.08 15.13
C GLN A 25 10.86 -20.04 14.29
N GLY A 26 11.91 -19.53 13.66
CA GLY A 26 12.83 -20.33 12.83
C GLY A 26 12.31 -20.66 11.43
N LYS A 27 11.18 -20.09 10.99
CA LYS A 27 10.59 -20.39 9.66
C LYS A 27 11.21 -19.58 8.52
N TYR A 28 11.87 -18.47 8.83
CA TYR A 28 12.45 -17.55 7.84
C TYR A 28 13.80 -17.02 8.32
N ASP A 29 14.70 -16.77 7.38
CA ASP A 29 15.99 -16.15 7.67
C ASP A 29 15.86 -14.67 8.00
N HIS A 30 16.46 -14.27 9.13
CA HIS A 30 16.51 -12.87 9.54
C HIS A 30 17.19 -11.96 8.51
N LYS A 31 18.15 -12.48 7.74
CA LYS A 31 18.85 -11.74 6.69
C LYS A 31 17.97 -11.41 5.48
N ALA A 32 16.91 -12.19 5.26
CA ALA A 32 15.97 -11.97 4.15
C ALA A 32 14.90 -10.91 4.48
N ILE A 33 14.80 -10.48 5.74
CA ILE A 33 13.78 -9.53 6.20
C ILE A 33 14.34 -8.12 6.11
N SER A 34 13.83 -7.34 5.16
CA SER A 34 14.16 -5.92 5.00
C SER A 34 13.05 -5.04 5.56
N ILE A 35 13.45 -3.91 6.15
CA ILE A 35 12.49 -2.86 6.54
C ILE A 35 11.83 -2.25 5.28
N PRO A 36 10.54 -1.89 5.34
CA PRO A 36 9.88 -1.16 4.25
C PRO A 36 10.57 0.18 4.02
N LYS A 37 10.77 0.53 2.74
CA LYS A 37 11.38 1.81 2.33
C LYS A 37 10.33 2.74 1.73
N TYR A 38 10.62 4.03 1.77
CA TYR A 38 9.80 5.01 1.04
C TYR A 38 9.83 4.73 -0.46
N LEU A 39 8.67 4.92 -1.10
CA LEU A 39 8.57 4.90 -2.54
C LEU A 39 9.25 6.16 -3.12
N LYS A 40 9.75 6.07 -4.35
CA LYS A 40 10.22 7.25 -5.10
C LYS A 40 9.10 8.29 -5.17
N LYS A 41 9.46 9.58 -5.13
CA LYS A 41 8.53 10.71 -5.11
C LYS A 41 7.54 10.68 -6.29
N ASP A 42 8.03 10.31 -7.47
CA ASP A 42 7.24 10.19 -8.70
C ASP A 42 6.84 8.74 -9.01
N GLY A 43 6.94 7.85 -8.02
CA GLY A 43 6.55 6.45 -8.15
C GLY A 43 5.03 6.27 -8.12
N PHE A 44 4.55 5.29 -8.88
CA PHE A 44 3.15 4.88 -8.83
C PHE A 44 2.88 3.99 -7.61
N HIS A 45 1.74 4.20 -6.96
CA HIS A 45 1.26 3.37 -5.86
C HIS A 45 -0.18 2.93 -6.11
N SER A 46 -0.59 1.81 -5.53
CA SER A 46 -1.95 1.30 -5.66
C SER A 46 -2.94 2.23 -4.97
N LEU A 47 -3.97 2.64 -5.70
CA LEU A 47 -5.08 3.42 -5.15
C LEU A 47 -6.02 2.50 -4.36
N ILE A 48 -6.35 2.89 -3.13
CA ILE A 48 -7.32 2.15 -2.32
C ILE A 48 -8.71 2.73 -2.62
N ILE A 49 -9.55 1.96 -3.31
CA ILE A 49 -10.93 2.34 -3.65
C ILE A 49 -11.87 1.70 -2.62
N GLY A 50 -12.34 2.50 -1.67
CA GLY A 50 -13.23 2.03 -0.61
C GLY A 50 -14.68 1.86 -1.05
N GLN A 51 -15.17 2.73 -1.93
CA GLN A 51 -16.52 2.66 -2.49
C GLN A 51 -16.42 2.66 -4.01
N ILE A 52 -16.99 1.63 -4.63
CA ILE A 52 -17.11 1.49 -6.08
C ILE A 52 -18.45 2.10 -6.50
N ARG A 53 -18.41 3.07 -7.41
CA ARG A 53 -19.60 3.62 -8.07
C ARG A 53 -19.52 3.30 -9.55
N ILE A 54 -20.50 2.54 -10.02
CA ILE A 54 -20.63 2.13 -11.41
C ILE A 54 -21.95 2.70 -11.91
N ASP A 55 -21.87 3.63 -12.85
CA ASP A 55 -23.02 4.22 -13.51
C ASP A 55 -23.08 3.67 -14.94
N GLY A 56 -23.86 2.61 -15.14
CA GLY A 56 -23.89 1.85 -16.40
C GLY A 56 -22.53 1.21 -16.69
N ASN A 57 -21.81 1.72 -17.70
CA ASN A 57 -20.47 1.24 -18.08
C ASN A 57 -19.34 2.23 -17.71
N LYS A 58 -19.61 3.15 -16.76
CA LYS A 58 -18.63 4.14 -16.29
C LYS A 58 -18.23 3.86 -14.85
N PHE A 59 -16.93 3.78 -14.61
CA PHE A 59 -16.35 3.61 -13.27
C PHE A 59 -15.71 4.93 -12.81
N THR A 60 -16.24 5.49 -11.72
CA THR A 60 -15.77 6.77 -11.20
C THR A 60 -14.67 6.58 -10.17
N ILE A 61 -13.47 7.08 -10.47
CA ILE A 61 -12.29 6.96 -9.61
C ILE A 61 -12.02 8.29 -8.90
N PRO A 62 -11.83 8.31 -7.57
CA PRO A 62 -11.39 9.50 -6.85
C PRO A 62 -9.89 9.71 -7.05
N TYR A 63 -9.49 10.53 -8.04
CA TYR A 63 -8.10 10.86 -8.32
C TYR A 63 -7.84 12.38 -8.21
N SER A 64 -6.57 12.78 -8.12
CA SER A 64 -6.19 14.20 -7.96
C SER A 64 -6.57 15.03 -9.19
N ARG A 65 -7.06 16.25 -8.99
CA ARG A 65 -7.39 17.20 -10.08
C ARG A 65 -6.23 17.47 -11.02
N LEU A 66 -4.99 17.27 -10.58
CA LEU A 66 -3.79 17.38 -11.42
C LEU A 66 -3.79 16.42 -12.61
N PHE A 67 -4.45 15.28 -12.50
CA PHE A 67 -4.53 14.29 -13.60
C PHE A 67 -5.84 14.41 -14.38
N LYS A 68 -6.63 15.47 -14.16
CA LYS A 68 -7.91 15.65 -14.82
C LYS A 68 -7.63 16.15 -16.24
N LYS A 69 -7.73 15.25 -17.22
CA LYS A 69 -7.77 15.61 -18.65
C LYS A 69 -9.13 16.17 -19.03
#